data_AF-A0A9D6JFD9-F1
#
_entry.id   AF-A0A9D6JFD9-F1
#
_cell.length_a   1.000
_cell.length_b   1.000
_cell.length_c   1.000
_cell.angle_alpha   90.00
_cell.angle_beta   90.00
_cell.angle_gamma   90.00
#
_symmetry.space_group_name_H-M   'P 1'
#
loop_
_entity.id
_entity.type
_entity.pdbx_description
1 polymer ?
#
loop_
_entity_poly.entity_id
_entity_poly.type
_entity_poly.pdbx_seq_one_letter_code
_entity_poly.pdbx_strand_id
1 'polypeptide(L)'
;MITLVGVEKALGGQPVLRGVNLTIPAGKLTTIIGRSGEGKSVLLKHMIGLMQPDRGEVWVDGLEISRLKGKRLNEARRGFSMLFQGAALFDSLT
;
A
#
# COMPACT_ATOMS: atom_id res chain seq x y z
N MET A 1 8.58 -9.44 2.99
CA MET A 1 8.95 -8.27 3.83
C MET A 1 8.58 -7.01 3.06
N ILE A 2 7.98 -6.02 3.73
CA ILE A 2 7.58 -4.75 3.10
C ILE A 2 8.24 -3.60 3.85
N THR A 3 8.82 -2.64 3.13
CA THR A 3 9.49 -1.48 3.71
C THR A 3 9.01 -0.20 3.05
N LEU A 4 8.63 0.79 3.85
CA LEU A 4 8.31 2.14 3.43
C LEU A 4 9.39 3.08 3.94
N VAL A 5 9.91 3.92 3.05
CA VAL A 5 10.99 4.87 3.37
C VAL A 5 10.52 6.27 2.99
N GLY A 6 10.30 7.11 4.01
CA GLY A 6 9.92 8.52 3.84
C GLY A 6 8.66 8.73 3.00
N VAL A 7 7.66 7.84 3.12
CA VAL A 7 6.47 7.89 2.24
C VAL A 7 5.58 9.08 2.58
N GLU A 8 5.36 9.94 1.59
CA GLU A 8 4.47 11.10 1.66
C GLU A 8 3.32 10.98 0.67
N LYS A 9 2.14 11.47 1.07
CA LYS A 9 0.98 11.56 0.19
C LYS A 9 0.07 12.71 0.60
N ALA A 10 -0.33 13.53 -0.37
CA ALA A 10 -1.43 14.47 -0.25
C ALA A 10 -2.60 14.07 -1.17
N LEU A 11 -3.82 14.28 -0.70
CA LEU A 11 -5.05 14.10 -1.48
C LEU A 11 -5.82 15.41 -1.47
N GLY A 12 -6.13 15.96 -2.65
CA GLY A 12 -6.79 17.27 -2.75
C GLY A 12 -6.01 18.40 -2.06
N GLY A 13 -4.69 18.33 -2.05
CA GLY A 13 -3.81 19.29 -1.36
C GLY A 13 -3.66 19.08 0.15
N GLN A 14 -4.40 18.15 0.77
CA GLN A 14 -4.29 17.86 2.20
C GLN A 14 -3.27 16.74 2.45
N PRO A 15 -2.23 16.95 3.28
CA PRO A 15 -1.25 15.92 3.63
C PRO A 15 -1.90 14.79 4.45
N VAL A 16 -1.90 13.58 3.89
CA VAL A 16 -2.43 12.35 4.50
C VAL A 16 -1.31 11.51 5.11
N LEU A 17 -0.18 11.35 4.41
CA LEU A 17 1.03 10.70 4.91
C LEU A 17 2.18 11.71 4.90
N ARG A 18 2.96 11.76 6.00
CA ARG A 18 3.98 12.78 6.25
C ARG A 18 5.34 12.13 6.56
N GLY A 19 5.96 11.49 5.56
CA GLY A 19 7.29 10.90 5.69
C GLY A 19 7.29 9.61 6.51
N VAL A 20 6.36 8.68 6.20
CA VAL A 20 6.21 7.42 6.95
C VAL A 20 7.39 6.49 6.68
N ASN A 21 8.03 6.03 7.76
CA ASN A 21 9.02 4.96 7.76
C ASN A 21 8.44 3.75 8.50
N LEU A 22 8.37 2.61 7.83
CA LEU A 22 7.75 1.40 8.39
C LEU A 22 8.35 0.15 7.76
N THR A 23 8.68 -0.84 8.57
CA THR A 23 9.09 -2.18 8.11
C THR A 23 8.12 -3.22 8.63
N ILE A 24 7.52 -3.98 7.71
CA ILE A 24 6.66 -5.13 7.99
C ILE A 24 7.47 -6.40 7.74
N PRO A 25 7.84 -7.15 8.80
CA PRO A 25 8.62 -8.36 8.69
C PRO A 25 7.85 -9.48 7.97
N ALA A 26 8.57 -10.30 7.21
CA ALA A 26 7.99 -11.50 6.59
C ALA A 26 7.53 -12.50 7.66
N GLY A 27 6.44 -13.22 7.38
CA GLY A 27 5.95 -14.30 8.24
C GLY A 27 5.37 -13.85 9.58
N LYS A 28 5.09 -12.55 9.77
CA LYS A 28 4.49 -12.02 11.01
C LYS A 28 3.16 -11.33 10.73
N LEU A 29 2.22 -11.49 11.66
CA LEU A 29 1.02 -10.67 11.70
C LEU A 29 1.39 -9.26 12.16
N THR A 30 1.01 -8.25 11.38
CA THR A 30 1.21 -6.84 11.70
C THR A 30 -0.12 -6.12 11.64
N THR A 31 -0.43 -5.35 12.68
CA THR A 31 -1.68 -4.59 12.78
C THR A 31 -1.38 -3.10 12.77
N ILE A 32 -2.13 -2.34 11.97
CA ILE A 32 -2.03 -0.87 11.89
C ILE A 32 -3.30 -0.27 12.48
N ILE A 33 -3.16 0.46 13.59
CA ILE A 33 -4.28 1.04 14.36
C ILE A 33 -4.14 2.56 14.34
N GLY A 34 -5.28 3.25 14.28
CA GLY A 34 -5.37 4.71 14.25
C GLY A 34 -6.82 5.16 14.06
N ARG A 35 -7.12 6.44 14.25
CA ARG A 35 -8.48 6.98 14.09
C ARG A 35 -8.92 6.95 12.63
N SER A 36 -10.23 7.02 12.39
CA SER A 36 -10.76 7.13 11.04
C SER A 36 -10.19 8.37 10.34
N GLY A 37 -9.86 8.26 9.05
CA GLY A 37 -9.30 9.37 8.27
C GLY A 37 -7.79 9.58 8.35
N GLU A 38 -7.05 8.91 9.25
CA GLU A 38 -5.59 9.11 9.43
C GLU A 38 -4.71 8.42 8.37
N GLY A 39 -5.27 8.07 7.21
CA GLY A 39 -4.46 7.57 6.09
C GLY A 39 -4.11 6.07 6.11
N LYS A 40 -4.65 5.27 7.04
CA LYS A 40 -4.42 3.80 7.07
C LYS A 40 -4.71 3.11 5.74
N SER A 41 -5.86 3.40 5.13
CA SER A 41 -6.23 2.82 3.83
C SER A 41 -5.33 3.33 2.69
N VAL A 42 -4.83 4.57 2.80
CA VAL A 42 -3.87 5.14 1.86
C VAL A 42 -2.53 4.43 1.98
N LEU A 43 -2.05 4.22 3.21
CA LEU A 43 -0.84 3.47 3.51
C LEU A 43 -0.89 2.04 2.93
N LEU A 44 -1.99 1.32 3.17
CA LEU A 44 -2.19 -0.03 2.61
C LEU A 44 -2.18 -0.02 1.07
N LYS A 45 -2.86 0.94 0.43
CA LYS A 45 -2.87 1.07 -1.04
C LYS A 45 -1.48 1.30 -1.63
N HIS A 46 -0.57 1.97 -0.91
CA HIS A 46 0.82 2.11 -1.31
C HIS A 46 1.57 0.77 -1.27
N MET A 47 1.40 -0.01 -0.19
CA MET A 47 2.06 -1.31 -0.01
C MET A 47 1.74 -2.31 -1.12
N ILE A 48 0.50 -2.29 -1.63
CA ILE A 48 0.04 -3.18 -2.70
C ILE A 48 0.14 -2.52 -4.09
N GLY A 49 0.74 -1.34 -4.17
CA GLY A 49 0.94 -0.62 -5.43
C GLY A 49 -0.33 -0.17 -6.14
N LEU A 50 -1.48 -0.04 -5.44
CA LEU A 50 -2.72 0.53 -5.99
C LEU A 50 -2.67 2.07 -6.04
N MET A 51 -1.77 2.69 -5.31
CA MET A 51 -1.53 4.13 -5.30
C MET A 51 -0.03 4.41 -5.27
N GLN A 52 0.43 5.37 -6.07
CA GLN A 52 1.80 5.85 -5.99
C GLN A 52 1.93 6.97 -4.94
N PRO A 53 3.01 6.95 -4.15
CA PRO A 53 3.29 8.02 -3.21
C PRO A 53 3.73 9.26 -3.98
N ASP A 54 3.60 10.43 -3.36
CA ASP A 54 4.10 11.67 -3.95
C ASP A 54 5.62 11.78 -3.76
N ARG A 55 6.12 11.25 -2.63
CA ARG A 55 7.56 11.10 -2.32
C ARG A 55 7.81 9.85 -1.49
N GLY A 56 9.07 9.42 -1.46
CA GLY A 56 9.50 8.23 -0.75
C GLY A 56 9.36 6.96 -1.56
N GLU A 57 9.66 5.84 -0.92
CA GLU A 57 9.83 4.55 -1.58
C GLU A 57 9.03 3.46 -0.89
N VAL A 58 8.52 2.51 -1.67
CA VAL A 58 7.84 1.31 -1.19
C VAL A 58 8.53 0.10 -1.78
N TRP A 59 9.07 -0.75 -0.90
CA TRP A 59 9.80 -1.96 -1.23
C TRP A 59 9.03 -3.19 -0.79
N VAL A 60 8.94 -4.19 -1.65
CA VAL A 60 8.30 -5.48 -1.40
C VAL A 60 9.25 -6.57 -1.82
N ASP A 61 9.70 -7.39 -0.87
CA ASP A 61 10.62 -8.50 -1.13
C ASP A 61 11.84 -8.11 -1.98
N GLY A 62 12.42 -6.95 -1.68
CA GLY A 62 13.59 -6.40 -2.38
C GLY A 62 13.29 -5.67 -3.68
N LEU A 63 12.03 -5.62 -4.13
CA LEU A 63 11.61 -4.88 -5.31
C LEU A 63 10.97 -3.54 -4.92
N GLU A 64 11.53 -2.43 -5.42
CA GLU A 64 10.90 -1.12 -5.27
C GLU A 64 9.68 -1.00 -6.20
N ILE A 65 8.47 -1.02 -5.63
CA ILE A 65 7.22 -0.99 -6.39
C ILE A 65 6.71 0.43 -6.67
N SER A 66 7.15 1.43 -5.89
CA SER A 66 6.73 2.84 -6.02
C SER A 66 7.05 3.44 -7.39
N ARG A 67 8.07 2.93 -8.08
CA ARG A 67 8.50 3.38 -9.41
C ARG A 67 7.98 2.53 -10.57
N LEU A 68 7.34 1.39 -10.29
CA LEU A 68 6.85 0.48 -11.32
C LEU A 68 5.56 0.98 -11.96
N LYS A 69 5.40 0.66 -13.25
CA LYS A 69 4.20 0.97 -14.04
C LYS A 69 3.85 -0.20 -14.96
N GLY A 70 2.61 -0.21 -15.45
CA GLY A 70 2.13 -1.15 -16.47
C GLY A 70 2.34 -2.62 -16.09
N LYS A 71 2.90 -3.39 -17.03
CA LYS A 71 3.09 -4.85 -16.88
C LYS A 71 3.92 -5.22 -15.64
N ARG A 72 5.02 -4.51 -15.37
CA ARG A 72 5.88 -4.80 -14.21
C ARG A 72 5.18 -4.58 -12.88
N LEU A 73 4.35 -3.53 -12.78
CA LEU A 73 3.54 -3.30 -11.58
C LEU A 73 2.48 -4.38 -11.41
N ASN A 74 1.85 -4.81 -12.51
CA ASN A 74 0.87 -5.91 -12.47
C ASN A 74 1.52 -7.23 -12.05
N GLU A 75 2.74 -7.51 -12.47
CA GLU A 75 3.50 -8.68 -12.01
C GLU A 75 3.77 -8.62 -10.50
N ALA A 76 4.22 -7.48 -9.98
CA ALA A 76 4.42 -7.29 -8.54
C ALA A 76 3.11 -7.48 -7.74
N ARG A 77 1.98 -6.99 -8.25
CA ARG A 77 0.66 -7.13 -7.61
C ARG A 77 0.18 -8.57 -7.48
N ARG A 78 0.68 -9.52 -8.29
CA ARG A 78 0.33 -10.94 -8.17
C ARG A 78 0.81 -11.58 -6.86
N GLY A 79 1.78 -10.98 -6.19
CA GLY A 79 2.24 -11.41 -4.87
C GLY A 79 1.33 -10.97 -3.71
N PHE A 80 0.27 -10.21 -3.99
CA PHE A 80 -0.62 -9.66 -2.97
C PHE A 80 -2.04 -10.21 -3.07
N SER A 81 -2.58 -10.52 -1.89
CA SER A 81 -4.02 -10.75 -1.69
C SER A 81 -4.57 -9.63 -0.81
N MET A 82 -5.74 -9.10 -1.17
CA MET A 82 -6.42 -8.05 -0.42
C MET A 82 -7.86 -8.45 -0.16
N LEU A 83 -8.26 -8.36 1.12
CA LEU A 83 -9.66 -8.41 1.52
C LEU A 83 -10.17 -6.98 1.73
N PHE A 84 -11.28 -6.64 1.08
CA PHE A 84 -11.92 -5.34 1.22
C PHE A 84 -12.86 -5.34 2.43
N GLN A 85 -13.02 -4.18 3.05
CA GLN A 85 -13.93 -4.00 4.19
C GLN A 85 -15.38 -4.44 3.88
N GLY A 86 -15.84 -4.25 2.65
CA GLY A 86 -17.17 -4.64 2.18
C GLY A 86 -17.21 -5.93 1.35
N ALA A 87 -16.21 -6.81 1.48
CA ALA A 87 -16.04 -8.06 0.73
C ALA A 87 -15.84 -7.93 -0.81
N ALA A 88 -16.33 -6.87 -1.45
CA ALA A 88 -16.12 -6.54 -2.88
C ALA A 88 -16.27 -7.76 -3.81
N LEU A 89 -17.30 -8.57 -3.56
CA LEU A 89 -17.59 -9.77 -4.36
C LEU A 89 -18.20 -9.37 -5.70
N PHE A 90 -18.04 -10.27 -6.69
CA PHE A 90 -18.70 -10.14 -7.97
C PHE A 90 -20.06 -10.84 -7.90
N ASP A 91 -21.13 -10.06 -7.90
CA ASP A 91 -22.51 -10.57 -7.80
C ASP A 91 -22.91 -11.51 -8.95
N SER A 92 -22.14 -11.50 -10.04
CA SER A 92 -22.37 -12.35 -11.22
C SER A 92 -21.69 -13.73 -11.14
N LEU A 93 -20.94 -14.02 -10.08
CA LEU A 93 -20.20 -15.26 -9.92
C LEU A 93 -20.83 -16.11 -8.81
N THR A 94 -20.86 -17.43 -9.01
CA THR A 94 -21.32 -18.44 -8.04
C THR A 94 -20.17 -19.31 -7.59
#